data_AF-A0A7C7NHR2-F1
#
_entry.id   AF-A0A7C7NHR2-F1
#
_cell.length_a   1.000
_cell.length_b   1.000
_cell.length_c   1.000
_cell.angle_alpha   90.00
_cell.angle_beta   90.00
_cell.angle_gamma   90.00
#
_symmetry.space_group_name_H-M   'P 1'
#
loop_
_entity.id
_entity.type
_entity.pdbx_description
1 polymer ?
#
loop_
_entity_poly.entity_id
_entity_poly.type
_entity_poly.pdbx_seq_one_letter_code
_entity_poly.pdbx_strand_id
1 'polypeptide(L)'
;MKHSIFSTILAISSLAFFLSGCCRTDCANTYIIEGVITESTTGLPCIGFDVELEEQVLENGVLNGFFETAGTTSTDDAGFYSIIFPRKNALEYRLNVSQEGWYDILIYIDPEDFYPDIPVQIDIESVPVGELDIHVFNDLPTNDSDKIRFRLLKNHEQYSTCDTEWKVLNGASIDTVFNCVLPGNTWMPYLYIDESNEDVIEVTDSVFCVAFEVTTLEILY
;
A
#
# COMPACT_ATOMS: atom_id res chain seq x y z
N MET A 1 75.09 60.33 -2.10
CA MET A 1 75.61 59.69 -3.34
C MET A 1 74.84 58.40 -3.59
N LYS A 2 73.70 58.49 -4.29
CA LYS A 2 73.09 57.52 -5.21
C LYS A 2 71.70 58.02 -5.61
N HIS A 3 71.62 58.37 -6.90
CA HIS A 3 70.50 58.56 -7.83
C HIS A 3 69.12 58.05 -7.38
N SER A 4 68.05 58.84 -7.43
CA SER A 4 67.31 59.39 -8.60
C SER A 4 66.18 58.48 -9.07
N ILE A 5 64.94 58.95 -8.87
CA ILE A 5 63.83 59.06 -9.83
C ILE A 5 63.55 57.84 -10.70
N PHE A 6 62.37 57.23 -10.56
CA PHE A 6 61.52 56.92 -11.71
C PHE A 6 60.04 56.98 -11.34
N SER A 7 59.32 57.71 -12.18
CA SER A 7 57.94 58.13 -12.06
C SER A 7 57.09 57.34 -13.07
N THR A 8 55.80 57.19 -12.77
CA THR A 8 54.65 57.06 -13.70
C THR A 8 54.40 55.74 -14.45
N ILE A 9 53.10 55.49 -14.71
CA ILE A 9 52.43 54.41 -15.49
C ILE A 9 51.84 53.32 -14.56
N LEU A 10 50.54 52.97 -14.49
CA LEU A 10 49.36 53.19 -15.33
C LEU A 10 48.08 53.05 -14.47
N ALA A 11 47.02 53.76 -14.86
CA ALA A 11 45.66 53.70 -14.33
C ALA A 11 44.88 52.44 -14.78
N ILE A 12 43.61 52.38 -14.37
CA ILE A 12 42.50 51.42 -14.68
C ILE A 12 42.23 50.50 -13.47
N SER A 13 41.39 50.85 -12.49
CA SER A 13 39.94 51.13 -12.56
C SER A 13 39.14 50.05 -13.30
N SER A 14 39.03 48.89 -12.68
CA SER A 14 38.00 47.89 -13.00
C SER A 14 37.06 47.77 -11.82
N LEU A 15 36.07 48.65 -11.82
CA LEU A 15 34.90 48.66 -10.96
C LEU A 15 34.14 47.35 -11.20
N ALA A 16 34.39 46.33 -10.39
CA ALA A 16 33.58 45.13 -10.31
C ALA A 16 32.25 45.51 -9.64
N PHE A 17 31.33 46.06 -10.44
CA PHE A 17 29.91 45.97 -10.12
C PHE A 17 29.58 44.47 -10.09
N PHE A 18 29.61 43.89 -8.90
CA PHE A 18 28.81 42.72 -8.60
C PHE A 18 27.36 43.14 -8.81
N LEU A 19 26.88 42.93 -10.02
CA LEU A 19 25.47 42.75 -10.30
C LEU A 19 25.02 41.61 -9.40
N SER A 20 24.50 41.97 -8.22
CA SER A 20 23.54 41.15 -7.50
C SER A 20 22.31 41.08 -8.39
N GLY A 21 22.40 40.21 -9.40
CA GLY A 21 21.26 39.72 -10.15
C GLY A 21 20.35 39.09 -9.13
N CYS A 22 19.32 39.85 -8.76
CA CYS A 22 18.13 39.33 -8.14
C CYS A 22 17.66 38.18 -9.04
N CYS A 23 17.85 36.93 -8.62
CA CYS A 23 17.25 35.78 -9.32
C CYS A 23 15.75 36.03 -9.37
N ARG A 24 15.26 36.44 -10.54
CA ARG A 24 13.85 36.74 -10.81
C ARG A 24 13.23 35.64 -11.68
N THR A 25 13.67 34.41 -11.46
CA THR A 25 13.18 33.16 -12.09
C THR A 25 13.76 31.97 -11.32
N ASP A 26 13.27 31.68 -10.10
CA ASP A 26 13.35 30.37 -9.41
C ASP A 26 12.95 30.51 -7.93
N CYS A 27 11.73 30.96 -7.67
CA CYS A 27 11.12 30.85 -6.35
C CYS A 27 10.03 29.78 -6.48
N ALA A 28 10.30 28.55 -6.04
CA ALA A 28 9.32 27.49 -5.77
C ALA A 28 8.12 27.37 -6.74
N ASN A 29 8.25 26.53 -7.78
CA ASN A 29 7.13 26.23 -8.69
C ASN A 29 6.78 24.73 -8.74
N THR A 30 7.23 23.99 -7.74
CA THR A 30 6.99 22.57 -7.60
C THR A 30 6.23 22.29 -6.31
N TYR A 31 5.40 21.26 -6.37
CA TYR A 31 4.86 20.61 -5.20
C TYR A 31 5.65 19.33 -4.94
N ILE A 32 5.68 18.93 -3.68
CA ILE A 32 6.42 17.76 -3.21
C ILE A 32 5.47 16.95 -2.34
N ILE A 33 5.37 15.66 -2.62
CA ILE A 33 4.76 14.68 -1.73
C ILE A 33 5.82 13.65 -1.39
N GLU A 34 5.91 13.28 -0.13
CA GLU A 34 6.84 12.25 0.33
C GLU A 34 6.26 11.48 1.50
N GLY A 35 6.84 10.34 1.80
CA GLY A 35 6.26 9.41 2.76
C GLY A 35 7.10 8.17 2.97
N VAL A 36 6.72 7.38 3.96
CA VAL A 36 7.23 6.02 4.13
C VAL A 36 6.07 5.03 4.04
N ILE A 37 6.27 3.96 3.28
CA ILE A 37 5.35 2.82 3.23
C ILE A 37 5.90 1.72 4.13
N THR A 38 5.07 1.25 5.06
CA THR A 38 5.41 0.16 5.99
C THR A 38 4.37 -0.93 5.97
N GLU A 39 4.77 -2.15 6.28
CA GLU A 39 3.83 -3.26 6.44
C GLU A 39 3.09 -3.12 7.78
N SER A 40 1.76 -3.19 7.74
CA SER A 40 0.85 -2.90 8.86
C SER A 40 1.11 -3.72 10.14
N THR A 41 1.59 -4.97 10.03
CA THR A 41 1.74 -5.91 11.15
C THR A 41 3.13 -5.84 11.78
N THR A 42 4.17 -5.74 10.95
CA THR A 42 5.58 -5.84 11.32
C THR A 42 6.26 -4.48 11.43
N GLY A 43 5.67 -3.43 10.83
CA GLY A 43 6.25 -2.10 10.72
C GLY A 43 7.52 -2.05 9.87
N LEU A 44 7.81 -3.12 9.12
CA LEU A 44 8.98 -3.17 8.24
C LEU A 44 8.76 -2.33 6.99
N PRO A 45 9.81 -1.73 6.41
CA PRO A 45 9.69 -0.93 5.20
C PRO A 45 9.24 -1.77 4.01
N CYS A 46 8.28 -1.24 3.25
CA CYS A 46 7.78 -1.81 2.01
C CYS A 46 8.66 -1.32 0.85
N ILE A 47 9.59 -2.15 0.38
CA ILE A 47 10.60 -1.81 -0.64
C ILE A 47 10.06 -2.08 -2.04
N GLY A 48 10.31 -1.17 -2.98
CA GLY A 48 9.99 -1.34 -4.40
C GLY A 48 8.51 -1.20 -4.76
N PHE A 49 7.69 -0.62 -3.90
CA PHE A 49 6.28 -0.33 -4.18
C PHE A 49 6.17 0.77 -5.23
N ASP A 50 5.29 0.59 -6.21
CA ASP A 50 4.98 1.61 -7.20
C ASP A 50 4.05 2.65 -6.59
N VAL A 51 4.46 3.92 -6.68
CA VAL A 51 3.71 5.08 -6.18
C VAL A 51 3.43 6.01 -7.34
N GLU A 52 2.14 6.21 -7.64
CA GLU A 52 1.66 7.08 -8.71
C GLU A 52 0.81 8.20 -8.12
N LEU A 53 1.21 9.44 -8.35
CA LEU A 53 0.37 10.61 -8.09
C LEU A 53 -0.38 10.97 -9.37
N GLU A 54 -1.70 11.03 -9.27
CA GLU A 54 -2.57 11.49 -10.32
C GLU A 54 -3.28 12.79 -9.91
N GLU A 55 -3.60 13.63 -10.89
CA GLU A 55 -4.26 14.91 -10.71
C GLU A 55 -5.42 15.09 -11.67
N GLN A 56 -6.44 15.82 -11.24
CA GLN A 56 -7.52 16.27 -12.10
C GLN A 56 -7.40 17.78 -12.34
N VAL A 57 -6.98 18.17 -13.54
CA VAL A 57 -6.66 19.57 -13.88
C VAL A 57 -7.84 20.31 -14.50
N LEU A 58 -7.97 21.59 -14.16
CA LEU A 58 -8.86 22.54 -14.83
C LEU A 58 -8.07 23.38 -15.85
N GLU A 59 -8.23 23.08 -17.13
CA GLU A 59 -7.59 23.84 -18.21
C GLU A 59 -8.61 24.70 -18.96
N ASN A 60 -8.31 26.00 -19.11
CA ASN A 60 -9.12 26.95 -19.88
C ASN A 60 -10.61 27.03 -19.47
N GLY A 61 -10.93 26.74 -18.21
CA GLY A 61 -12.31 26.73 -17.70
C GLY A 61 -13.13 25.49 -18.09
N VAL A 62 -12.49 24.48 -18.70
CA VAL A 62 -13.09 23.18 -18.98
C VAL A 62 -12.47 22.18 -18.01
N LEU A 63 -13.33 21.47 -17.27
CA LEU A 63 -12.91 20.36 -16.42
C LEU A 63 -12.43 19.21 -17.30
N ASN A 64 -11.19 18.78 -17.14
CA ASN A 64 -10.81 17.44 -17.61
C ASN A 64 -11.46 16.43 -16.67
N GLY A 65 -12.42 15.64 -17.17
CA GLY A 65 -13.15 14.68 -16.34
C GLY A 65 -12.32 13.47 -15.90
N PHE A 66 -11.06 13.36 -16.36
CA PHE A 66 -10.17 12.24 -16.08
C PHE A 66 -8.99 12.68 -15.23
N PHE A 67 -8.50 11.76 -14.42
CA PHE A 67 -7.20 11.88 -13.76
C PHE A 67 -6.08 11.67 -14.77
N GLU A 68 -5.02 12.47 -14.67
CA GLU A 68 -3.77 12.32 -15.41
C GLU A 68 -2.59 12.14 -14.45
N THR A 69 -1.55 11.42 -14.86
CA THR A 69 -0.35 11.21 -14.04
C THR A 69 0.40 12.52 -13.83
N ALA A 70 0.53 12.95 -12.57
CA ALA A 70 1.36 14.09 -12.15
C ALA A 70 2.83 13.67 -11.91
N GLY A 71 3.04 12.43 -11.43
CA GLY A 71 4.36 11.87 -11.23
C GLY A 71 4.32 10.42 -10.74
N THR A 72 5.45 9.72 -10.88
CA THR A 72 5.62 8.33 -10.43
C THR A 72 6.97 8.16 -9.75
N THR A 73 7.03 7.22 -8.81
CA THR A 73 8.27 6.79 -8.16
C THR A 73 8.11 5.37 -7.63
N SER A 74 9.18 4.82 -7.06
CA SER A 74 9.11 3.58 -6.27
C SER A 74 9.79 3.78 -4.91
N THR A 75 9.36 3.00 -3.91
CA THR A 75 9.97 3.09 -2.58
C THR A 75 11.39 2.52 -2.54
N ASP A 76 12.25 3.15 -1.76
CA ASP A 76 13.64 2.71 -1.54
C ASP A 76 13.76 1.63 -0.43
N ASP A 77 15.00 1.30 -0.04
CA ASP A 77 15.31 0.30 0.99
C ASP A 77 14.78 0.67 2.39
N ALA A 78 14.45 1.95 2.62
CA ALA A 78 13.82 2.44 3.84
C ALA A 78 12.29 2.55 3.71
N GLY A 79 11.72 2.11 2.59
CA GLY A 79 10.29 2.26 2.28
C GLY A 79 9.91 3.70 1.92
N PHE A 80 10.90 4.60 1.75
CA PHE A 80 10.67 6.01 1.50
C PHE A 80 10.37 6.26 0.03
N TYR A 81 9.43 7.17 -0.24
CA TYR A 81 9.14 7.67 -1.56
C TYR A 81 9.07 9.21 -1.56
N SER A 82 9.36 9.81 -2.71
CA SER A 82 9.17 11.25 -2.93
C SER A 82 8.85 11.51 -4.41
N ILE A 83 7.84 12.35 -4.65
CA ILE A 83 7.45 12.81 -5.97
C ILE A 83 7.50 14.34 -5.96
N ILE A 84 8.32 14.91 -6.86
CA ILE A 84 8.39 16.34 -7.12
C ILE A 84 7.70 16.58 -8.46
N PHE A 85 6.66 17.42 -8.47
CA PHE A 85 5.81 17.62 -9.64
C PHE A 85 5.48 19.10 -9.85
N PRO A 86 5.20 19.52 -11.10
CA PRO A 86 4.94 20.93 -11.39
C PRO A 86 3.61 21.38 -10.79
N ARG A 87 3.57 22.62 -10.31
CA ARG A 87 2.33 23.22 -9.85
C ARG A 87 1.34 23.44 -11.01
N LYS A 88 0.13 22.89 -10.88
CA LYS A 88 -1.01 23.14 -11.77
C LYS A 88 -2.25 23.56 -10.97
N ASN A 89 -3.27 24.04 -11.69
CA ASN A 89 -4.59 24.30 -11.12
C ASN A 89 -5.41 23.01 -11.15
N ALA A 90 -5.17 22.13 -10.18
CA ALA A 90 -5.89 20.89 -9.99
C ALA A 90 -7.07 21.07 -9.04
N LEU A 91 -8.14 20.30 -9.25
CA LEU A 91 -9.29 20.22 -8.36
C LEU A 91 -9.17 19.10 -7.33
N GLU A 92 -8.42 18.05 -7.67
CA GLU A 92 -8.26 16.87 -6.84
C GLU A 92 -6.94 16.18 -7.21
N TYR A 93 -6.29 15.63 -6.20
CA TYR A 93 -5.16 14.71 -6.37
C TYR A 93 -5.54 13.36 -5.78
N ARG A 94 -4.98 12.28 -6.34
CA ARG A 94 -5.03 10.97 -5.69
C ARG A 94 -3.69 10.28 -5.81
N LEU A 95 -3.30 9.60 -4.75
CA LEU A 95 -2.10 8.79 -4.67
C LEU A 95 -2.50 7.32 -4.75
N ASN A 96 -1.98 6.62 -5.75
CA ASN A 96 -2.13 5.20 -5.93
C ASN A 96 -0.83 4.51 -5.52
N VAL A 97 -0.95 3.52 -4.65
CA VAL A 97 0.18 2.71 -4.20
C VAL A 97 -0.16 1.25 -4.46
N SER A 98 0.70 0.58 -5.22
CA SER A 98 0.47 -0.80 -5.65
C SER A 98 1.76 -1.61 -5.63
N GLN A 99 1.60 -2.91 -5.38
CA GLN A 99 2.66 -3.90 -5.46
C GLN A 99 2.03 -5.28 -5.64
N GLU A 100 2.61 -6.14 -6.48
CA GLU A 100 2.11 -7.50 -6.66
C GLU A 100 2.06 -8.27 -5.33
N GLY A 101 0.92 -8.88 -5.05
CA GLY A 101 0.68 -9.63 -3.80
C GLY A 101 0.26 -8.77 -2.61
N TRP A 102 0.01 -7.47 -2.80
CA TRP A 102 -0.47 -6.56 -1.76
C TRP A 102 -1.84 -5.99 -2.14
N TYR A 103 -2.57 -5.47 -1.14
CA TYR A 103 -3.80 -4.73 -1.41
C TYR A 103 -3.46 -3.32 -1.91
N ASP A 104 -4.06 -2.93 -3.04
CA ASP A 104 -3.91 -1.58 -3.61
C ASP A 104 -4.48 -0.52 -2.66
N ILE A 105 -3.80 0.62 -2.59
CA ILE A 105 -4.16 1.74 -1.73
C ILE A 105 -4.43 2.97 -2.60
N LEU A 106 -5.56 3.63 -2.36
CA LEU A 106 -5.95 4.86 -3.01
C LEU A 106 -6.26 5.93 -1.97
N ILE A 107 -5.50 7.03 -1.99
CA ILE A 107 -5.65 8.16 -1.06
C ILE A 107 -6.01 9.41 -1.86
N TYR A 108 -7.12 10.05 -1.51
CA TYR A 108 -7.49 11.35 -2.07
C TYR A 108 -6.85 12.47 -1.27
N ILE A 109 -6.30 13.47 -1.95
CA ILE A 109 -5.54 14.58 -1.36
C ILE A 109 -6.16 15.90 -1.82
N ASP A 110 -6.37 16.81 -0.86
CA ASP A 110 -6.91 18.13 -1.13
C ASP A 110 -5.81 19.02 -1.75
N PRO A 111 -6.06 19.70 -2.90
CA PRO A 111 -5.10 20.65 -3.45
C PRO A 111 -4.66 21.75 -2.48
N GLU A 112 -5.46 22.09 -1.47
CA GLU A 112 -5.12 23.08 -0.44
C GLU A 112 -4.03 22.62 0.53
N ASP A 113 -3.72 21.31 0.58
CA ASP A 113 -2.66 20.76 1.41
C ASP A 113 -1.26 21.09 0.86
N PHE A 114 -1.15 21.40 -0.44
CA PHE A 114 0.12 21.66 -1.09
C PHE A 114 0.58 23.12 -0.95
N TYR A 115 1.79 23.27 -0.40
CA TYR A 115 2.52 24.54 -0.40
C TYR A 115 3.78 24.42 -1.27
N PRO A 116 4.12 25.47 -2.06
CA PRO A 116 5.30 25.43 -2.93
C PRO A 116 6.59 25.10 -2.15
N ASP A 117 7.34 24.11 -2.65
CA ASP A 117 8.61 23.60 -2.08
C ASP A 117 8.54 23.11 -0.61
N ILE A 118 7.35 22.88 -0.08
CA ILE A 118 7.15 22.26 1.24
C ILE A 118 6.56 20.86 1.01
N PRO A 119 7.25 19.79 1.43
CA PRO A 119 6.72 18.44 1.30
C PRO A 119 5.45 18.23 2.12
N VAL A 120 4.45 17.62 1.47
CA VAL A 120 3.33 17.00 2.16
C VAL A 120 3.75 15.57 2.54
N GLN A 121 3.81 15.29 3.85
CA GLN A 121 4.15 13.97 4.37
C GLN A 121 2.90 13.09 4.40
N ILE A 122 2.94 11.94 3.71
CA ILE A 122 1.89 10.92 3.75
C ILE A 122 2.54 9.56 4.03
N ASP A 123 2.46 9.10 5.28
CA ASP A 123 2.91 7.75 5.63
C ASP A 123 1.78 6.74 5.42
N ILE A 124 2.12 5.55 4.93
CA ILE A 124 1.15 4.56 4.45
C ILE A 124 1.43 3.20 5.09
N GLU A 125 0.38 2.55 5.59
CA GLU A 125 0.43 1.15 6.01
C GLU A 125 -0.11 0.26 4.88
N SER A 126 0.67 -0.73 4.48
CA SER A 126 0.29 -1.71 3.48
C SER A 126 0.07 -3.09 4.09
N VAL A 127 -0.83 -3.86 3.47
CA VAL A 127 -1.25 -5.17 3.93
C VAL A 127 -0.94 -6.19 2.83
N PRO A 128 -0.14 -7.25 3.11
CA PRO A 128 0.10 -8.28 2.13
C PRO A 128 -1.13 -9.17 2.00
N VAL A 129 -1.32 -9.77 0.83
CA VAL A 129 -2.38 -10.76 0.58
C VAL A 129 -1.89 -12.13 1.01
N GLY A 130 -2.75 -12.90 1.68
CA GLY A 130 -2.62 -14.34 1.85
C GLY A 130 -3.87 -15.03 1.31
N GLU A 131 -3.73 -16.31 0.97
CA GLU A 131 -4.85 -17.14 0.52
C GLU A 131 -5.06 -18.29 1.49
N LEU A 132 -6.33 -18.66 1.71
CA LEU A 132 -6.72 -19.77 2.57
C LEU A 132 -7.63 -20.72 1.79
N ASP A 133 -7.14 -21.94 1.62
CA ASP A 133 -7.92 -23.09 1.16
C ASP A 133 -8.36 -23.91 2.37
N ILE A 134 -9.65 -24.09 2.54
CA ILE A 134 -10.24 -24.95 3.58
C ILE A 134 -10.73 -26.21 2.90
N HIS A 135 -10.02 -27.31 3.12
CA HIS A 135 -10.40 -28.62 2.64
C HIS A 135 -11.10 -29.40 3.75
N VAL A 136 -12.34 -29.81 3.49
CA VAL A 136 -13.15 -30.61 4.41
C VAL A 136 -13.39 -31.97 3.80
N PHE A 137 -12.95 -33.01 4.49
CA PHE A 137 -13.02 -34.40 4.04
C PHE A 137 -13.59 -35.29 5.14
N ASN A 138 -14.56 -36.13 4.78
CA ASN A 138 -15.15 -37.13 5.66
C ASN A 138 -14.29 -38.41 5.63
N ASP A 139 -13.56 -38.69 6.71
CA ASP A 139 -12.63 -39.80 6.78
C ASP A 139 -13.31 -41.10 7.27
N LEU A 140 -12.78 -42.26 6.86
CA LEU A 140 -13.41 -43.53 7.20
C LEU A 140 -13.39 -43.79 8.72
N PRO A 141 -14.50 -44.27 9.31
CA PRO A 141 -15.72 -44.77 8.66
C PRO A 141 -16.78 -43.69 8.35
N THR A 142 -17.41 -43.77 7.18
CA THR A 142 -18.44 -42.79 6.74
C THR A 142 -19.86 -43.38 6.62
N ASN A 143 -20.87 -42.53 6.76
CA ASN A 143 -22.31 -42.84 6.71
C ASN A 143 -23.12 -41.68 6.08
N ASP A 144 -24.28 -41.98 5.50
CA ASP A 144 -25.17 -40.99 4.86
C ASP A 144 -25.75 -39.97 5.86
N SER A 145 -25.70 -40.28 7.17
CA SER A 145 -26.11 -39.38 8.23
C SER A 145 -25.01 -38.44 8.73
N ASP A 146 -23.78 -38.59 8.24
CA ASP A 146 -22.64 -37.78 8.70
C ASP A 146 -22.88 -36.31 8.43
N LYS A 147 -22.41 -35.47 9.34
CA LYS A 147 -22.68 -34.05 9.29
C LYS A 147 -21.58 -33.26 9.97
N ILE A 148 -21.06 -32.28 9.25
CA ILE A 148 -20.13 -31.28 9.78
C ILE A 148 -20.66 -29.88 9.55
N ARG A 149 -20.43 -29.01 10.53
CA ARG A 149 -20.64 -27.58 10.43
C ARG A 149 -19.30 -26.88 10.58
N PHE A 150 -18.98 -25.95 9.69
CA PHE A 150 -17.74 -25.18 9.71
C PHE A 150 -18.03 -23.70 9.57
N ARG A 151 -17.24 -22.85 10.24
CA ARG A 151 -17.16 -21.43 9.93
C ARG A 151 -15.80 -20.85 10.32
N LEU A 152 -15.46 -19.76 9.66
CA LEU A 152 -14.42 -18.85 10.13
C LEU A 152 -14.99 -17.93 11.22
N LEU A 153 -14.13 -17.51 12.14
CA LEU A 153 -14.51 -16.69 13.29
C LEU A 153 -14.12 -15.21 13.11
N LYS A 154 -13.44 -14.87 12.02
CA LYS A 154 -13.02 -13.50 11.70
C LYS A 154 -13.24 -13.19 10.22
N ASN A 155 -13.83 -12.03 9.96
CA ASN A 155 -13.93 -11.42 8.64
C ASN A 155 -13.01 -10.19 8.70
N HIS A 156 -11.86 -10.20 8.02
CA HIS A 156 -10.90 -9.08 8.02
C HIS A 156 -11.38 -7.86 7.21
N GLU A 157 -12.68 -7.57 7.29
CA GLU A 157 -13.36 -6.42 6.68
C GLU A 157 -12.94 -6.19 5.22
N GLN A 158 -12.40 -5.01 4.92
CA GLN A 158 -12.04 -4.56 3.57
C GLN A 158 -10.92 -5.38 2.90
N TYR A 159 -10.22 -6.23 3.66
CA TYR A 159 -9.11 -7.04 3.18
C TYR A 159 -9.45 -8.52 3.06
N SER A 160 -10.72 -8.93 3.13
CA SER A 160 -11.06 -10.35 3.13
C SER A 160 -12.31 -10.69 2.34
N THR A 161 -12.24 -11.79 1.59
CA THR A 161 -13.42 -12.43 0.99
C THR A 161 -13.96 -13.59 1.83
N CYS A 162 -13.30 -13.89 2.96
CA CYS A 162 -13.69 -14.95 3.88
C CYS A 162 -15.01 -14.62 4.58
N ASP A 163 -16.03 -15.45 4.37
CA ASP A 163 -17.29 -15.37 5.12
C ASP A 163 -17.19 -16.07 6.49
N THR A 164 -17.97 -15.59 7.45
CA THR A 164 -18.09 -16.16 8.81
C THR A 164 -19.39 -16.92 9.01
N GLU A 165 -20.11 -17.20 7.92
CA GLU A 165 -21.37 -17.91 7.94
C GLU A 165 -21.15 -19.41 8.14
N TRP A 166 -22.15 -20.09 8.69
CA TRP A 166 -22.08 -21.54 8.85
C TRP A 166 -22.19 -22.23 7.49
N LYS A 167 -21.14 -22.98 7.14
CA LYS A 167 -21.17 -23.99 6.08
C LYS A 167 -21.60 -25.31 6.72
N VAL A 168 -22.66 -25.92 6.18
CA VAL A 168 -23.21 -27.18 6.68
C VAL A 168 -23.11 -28.23 5.57
N LEU A 169 -22.37 -29.30 5.84
CA LEU A 169 -22.15 -30.39 4.90
C LEU A 169 -22.75 -31.67 5.49
N ASN A 170 -23.43 -32.47 4.66
CA ASN A 170 -24.05 -33.73 5.09
C ASN A 170 -23.74 -34.86 4.09
N GLY A 171 -23.51 -36.07 4.59
CA GLY A 171 -23.37 -37.31 3.82
C GLY A 171 -21.99 -37.95 3.83
N ALA A 172 -21.94 -39.19 3.34
CA ALA A 172 -20.77 -40.08 3.41
C ALA A 172 -19.60 -39.72 2.49
N SER A 173 -19.81 -38.80 1.53
CA SER A 173 -18.90 -38.54 0.40
C SER A 173 -18.43 -37.08 0.36
N ILE A 174 -18.26 -36.45 1.53
CA ILE A 174 -17.81 -35.06 1.61
C ILE A 174 -16.31 -34.99 1.32
N ASP A 175 -15.99 -34.26 0.25
CA ASP A 175 -14.66 -33.83 -0.19
C ASP A 175 -14.90 -32.49 -0.89
N THR A 176 -14.58 -31.39 -0.22
CA THR A 176 -14.88 -30.06 -0.72
C THR A 176 -13.84 -29.05 -0.25
N VAL A 177 -13.49 -28.13 -1.14
CA VAL A 177 -12.58 -27.03 -0.87
C VAL A 177 -13.32 -25.70 -0.95
N PHE A 178 -13.12 -24.84 0.05
CA PHE A 178 -13.51 -23.43 0.03
C PHE A 178 -12.27 -22.57 -0.03
N ASN A 179 -12.25 -21.54 -0.86
CA ASN A 179 -11.14 -20.59 -0.96
C ASN A 179 -11.60 -19.19 -0.53
N CYS A 180 -10.72 -18.47 0.16
CA CYS A 180 -10.85 -17.04 0.35
C CYS A 180 -9.49 -16.35 0.46
N VAL A 181 -9.49 -15.04 0.24
CA VAL A 181 -8.32 -14.18 0.45
C VAL A 181 -8.48 -13.39 1.74
N LEU A 182 -7.37 -13.09 2.40
CA LEU A 182 -7.31 -12.39 3.67
C LEU A 182 -5.93 -11.70 3.83
N PRO A 183 -5.73 -10.85 4.86
CA PRO A 183 -4.40 -10.35 5.19
C PRO A 183 -3.41 -11.51 5.43
N GLY A 184 -2.25 -11.43 4.78
CA GLY A 184 -1.13 -12.33 5.03
C GLY A 184 -0.51 -12.09 6.40
N ASN A 185 0.27 -13.07 6.86
CA ASN A 185 0.92 -13.09 8.17
C ASN A 185 -0.07 -12.93 9.35
N THR A 186 -1.28 -13.48 9.20
CA THR A 186 -2.34 -13.35 10.19
C THR A 186 -2.87 -14.71 10.63
N TRP A 187 -3.39 -14.78 11.85
CA TRP A 187 -4.11 -15.96 12.33
C TRP A 187 -5.58 -15.86 11.94
N MET A 188 -6.07 -16.89 11.26
CA MET A 188 -7.48 -17.08 10.94
C MET A 188 -8.09 -18.10 11.91
N PRO A 189 -8.86 -17.65 12.91
CA PRO A 189 -9.56 -18.55 13.83
C PRO A 189 -10.77 -19.20 13.15
N TYR A 190 -11.02 -20.46 13.45
CA TYR A 190 -12.12 -21.25 12.90
C TYR A 190 -12.79 -22.13 13.96
N LEU A 191 -14.00 -22.58 13.64
CA LEU A 191 -14.78 -23.50 14.44
C LEU A 191 -15.39 -24.55 13.53
N TYR A 192 -15.24 -25.82 13.90
CA TYR A 192 -16.06 -26.88 13.32
C TYR A 192 -16.74 -27.74 14.40
N ILE A 193 -17.90 -28.27 14.02
CA ILE A 193 -18.71 -29.16 14.85
C ILE A 193 -19.01 -30.40 14.01
N ASP A 194 -18.50 -31.54 14.46
CA ASP A 194 -18.84 -32.86 13.93
C ASP A 194 -20.03 -33.45 14.70
N GLU A 195 -21.07 -33.81 13.96
CA GLU A 195 -22.34 -34.38 14.45
C GLU A 195 -22.60 -35.77 13.82
N SER A 196 -21.56 -36.43 13.32
CA SER A 196 -21.68 -37.72 12.60
C SER A 196 -21.96 -38.91 13.52
N ASN A 197 -21.59 -38.80 14.80
CA ASN A 197 -21.79 -39.81 15.83
C ASN A 197 -22.80 -39.36 16.90
N GLU A 198 -23.10 -40.23 17.87
CA GLU A 198 -23.98 -39.87 19.01
C GLU A 198 -23.39 -38.73 19.86
N ASP A 199 -22.06 -38.65 19.91
CA ASP A 199 -21.32 -37.57 20.55
C ASP A 199 -21.07 -36.43 19.56
N VAL A 200 -21.38 -35.20 19.97
CA VAL A 200 -21.05 -33.99 19.21
C VAL A 200 -19.67 -33.52 19.60
N ILE A 201 -18.77 -33.41 18.63
CA ILE A 201 -17.40 -32.93 18.82
C ILE A 201 -17.32 -31.49 18.31
N GLU A 202 -16.92 -30.57 19.18
CA GLU A 202 -16.69 -29.16 18.83
C GLU A 202 -15.21 -28.83 18.97
N VAL A 203 -14.61 -28.25 17.91
CA VAL A 203 -13.20 -27.86 17.88
C VAL A 203 -13.09 -26.40 17.46
N THR A 204 -12.40 -25.62 18.28
CA THR A 204 -12.01 -24.24 17.97
C THR A 204 -10.49 -24.17 17.90
N ASP A 205 -9.96 -23.66 16.81
CA ASP A 205 -8.52 -23.49 16.61
C ASP A 205 -8.26 -22.33 15.65
N SER A 206 -7.01 -22.16 15.20
CA SER A 206 -6.59 -21.14 14.26
C SER A 206 -5.50 -21.65 13.33
N VAL A 207 -5.54 -21.19 12.08
CA VAL A 207 -4.49 -21.44 11.09
C VAL A 207 -3.73 -20.15 10.81
N PHE A 208 -2.40 -20.22 10.68
CA PHE A 208 -1.58 -19.07 10.33
C PHE A 208 -1.48 -18.96 8.81
N CYS A 209 -2.04 -17.89 8.26
CA CYS A 209 -2.01 -17.61 6.84
C CYS A 209 -0.75 -16.81 6.49
N VAL A 210 0.16 -17.41 5.74
CA VAL A 210 1.42 -16.78 5.32
C VAL A 210 1.16 -15.80 4.17
N ALA A 211 1.82 -14.64 4.19
CA ALA A 211 1.75 -13.69 3.09
C ALA A 211 2.30 -14.28 1.79
N PHE A 212 1.65 -13.96 0.67
CA PHE A 212 2.00 -14.37 -0.69
C PHE A 212 1.95 -15.89 -0.95
N GLU A 213 1.30 -16.63 -0.06
CA GLU A 213 1.16 -18.09 -0.15
C GLU A 213 -0.30 -18.51 0.00
N VAL A 214 -0.60 -19.70 -0.55
CA VAL A 214 -1.84 -20.42 -0.27
C VAL A 214 -1.60 -21.31 0.94
N THR A 215 -2.32 -21.03 2.02
CA THR A 215 -2.33 -21.86 3.21
C THR A 215 -3.49 -22.84 3.12
N THR A 216 -3.25 -24.13 3.34
CA THR A 216 -4.31 -25.13 3.37
C THR A 216 -4.65 -25.52 4.81
N LEU A 217 -5.91 -25.34 5.19
CA LEU A 217 -6.50 -25.91 6.40
C LEU A 217 -7.18 -27.22 6.05
N GLU A 218 -6.68 -28.31 6.62
CA GLU A 218 -7.22 -29.66 6.47
C GLU A 218 -8.15 -29.99 7.64
N ILE A 219 -9.43 -30.27 7.35
CA ILE A 219 -10.41 -30.74 8.34
C ILE A 219 -10.82 -32.15 7.95
N LEU A 220 -10.29 -33.10 8.72
CA LEU A 220 -10.68 -34.50 8.69
C LEU A 220 -11.59 -34.76 9.90
N TYR A 221 -12.74 -35.34 9.65
CA TYR A 221 -13.72 -35.68 10.69
C TYR A 221 -14.32 -37.06 10.40
#